data_AF-A0A8I1SSQ7-F1
#
_entry.id   AF-A0A8I1SSQ7-F1
#
_cell.length_a   1.000
_cell.length_b   1.000
_cell.length_c   1.000
_cell.angle_alpha   90.00
_cell.angle_beta   90.00
_cell.angle_gamma   90.00
#
_symmetry.space_group_name_H-M   'P 1'
#
loop_
_entity.id
_entity.type
_entity.pdbx_description
1 polymer ?
#
loop_
_entity_poly.entity_id
_entity_poly.type
_entity_poly.pdbx_seq_one_letter_code
_entity_poly.pdbx_strand_id
1 'polypeptide(L)' 'MPASKEAAYHRHDISERHWELLEGHLPGREGLWGGRARDNRQFINAVFWILRTGSPWRDLPPDYGDWKNTHRRFCR' A
#
# COMPACT_ATOMS: atom_id res chain seq x y z
N MET A 1 1.37 -22.15 13.68
CA MET A 1 0.93 -21.57 12.40
C MET A 1 0.91 -20.05 12.57
N PRO A 2 1.89 -19.29 12.07
CA PRO A 2 1.80 -17.84 12.21
C PRO A 2 0.63 -17.36 11.36
N ALA A 3 -0.31 -16.66 12.01
CA ALA A 3 -1.46 -16.04 11.36
C ALA A 3 -0.95 -15.13 10.24
N SER A 4 -1.06 -15.61 9.00
CA SER A 4 -0.97 -14.81 7.80
C SER A 4 -2.03 -13.73 7.95
N LYS A 5 -1.62 -12.55 8.43
CA LYS A 5 -2.44 -11.33 8.54
C LYS A 5 -3.32 -11.28 7.29
N GLU A 6 -4.60 -11.62 7.45
CA GLU A 6 -5.57 -11.62 6.36
C GLU A 6 -5.43 -10.27 5.68
N ALA A 7 -4.99 -10.27 4.42
CA ALA A 7 -5.11 -9.09 3.60
C ALA A 7 -6.61 -8.90 3.44
N ALA A 8 -7.22 -8.13 4.35
CA ALA A 8 -8.59 -7.71 4.21
C ALA A 8 -8.66 -6.99 2.87
N TYR A 9 -9.19 -7.67 1.85
CA TYR A 9 -9.42 -7.09 0.55
C TYR A 9 -10.47 -6.00 0.73
N HIS A 10 -10.04 -4.78 1.05
CA HIS A 10 -10.93 -3.66 1.10
C HIS A 10 -11.42 -3.39 -0.33
N ARG A 11 -12.64 -2.88 -0.48
CA ARG A 11 -13.27 -2.53 -1.78
C ARG A 11 -12.36 -1.70 -2.72
N HIS A 12 -11.36 -1.02 -2.16
CA HIS A 12 -10.47 -0.10 -2.84
C HIS A 12 -9.10 -0.68 -3.20
N ASP A 13 -8.82 -1.92 -2.80
CA ASP A 13 -7.54 -2.59 -3.06
C ASP A 13 -7.39 -2.99 -4.52
N ILE A 14 -6.15 -3.00 -4.99
CA ILE A 14 -5.85 -3.47 -6.35
C ILE A 14 -5.89 -5.00 -6.39
N SER A 15 -6.40 -5.54 -7.49
CA SER A 15 -6.34 -6.97 -7.76
C SER A 15 -4.89 -7.43 -8.02
N GLU A 16 -4.59 -8.69 -7.74
CA GLU A 16 -3.29 -9.33 -8.05
C GLU A 16 -2.79 -9.02 -9.46
N ARG A 17 -3.64 -9.19 -10.48
CA ARG A 17 -3.28 -8.92 -11.88
C ARG A 17 -2.75 -7.49 -12.12
N HIS A 18 -3.34 -6.49 -11.46
CA HIS A 18 -2.88 -5.11 -11.58
C HIS A 18 -1.60 -4.88 -10.78
N TRP A 19 -1.46 -5.56 -9.65
CA TRP A 19 -0.25 -5.53 -8.85
C TRP A 19 0.95 -6.11 -9.61
N GLU A 20 0.80 -7.27 -10.25
CA GLU A 20 1.86 -7.91 -11.06
C GLU A 20 2.42 -6.98 -12.15
N LEU A 21 1.55 -6.17 -12.77
CA LEU A 21 1.94 -5.17 -13.76
C LEU A 21 2.70 -3.99 -13.12
N LEU A 22 2.30 -3.56 -11.91
CA LEU A 22 2.86 -2.38 -11.24
C LEU A 22 4.14 -2.66 -10.46
N GLU A 23 4.27 -3.85 -9.86
CA GLU A 23 5.41 -4.20 -9.01
C GLU A 23 6.75 -4.07 -9.75
N GLY A 24 6.75 -4.38 -11.05
CA GLY A 24 7.87 -4.19 -11.97
C GLY A 24 8.27 -2.73 -12.22
N HIS A 25 7.55 -1.74 -11.72
CA HIS A 25 7.86 -0.32 -11.93
C HIS A 25 8.10 0.44 -10.62
N LEU A 26 7.86 -0.18 -9.47
CA LEU A 26 7.98 0.50 -8.18
C LEU A 26 9.43 0.49 -7.66
N PRO A 27 9.93 1.63 -7.16
CA PRO A 27 11.21 1.69 -6.46
C PRO A 27 11.12 1.00 -5.09
N GLY A 28 12.22 0.37 -4.66
CA GLY A 28 12.28 -0.37 -3.39
C GLY A 28 11.77 -1.80 -3.49
N ARG A 29 12.27 -2.57 -4.45
CA ARG A 29 12.03 -4.03 -4.51
C ARG A 29 12.87 -4.78 -3.48
N GLU A 30 12.53 -6.03 -3.24
CA GLU A 30 13.35 -6.93 -2.43
C GLU A 30 14.79 -6.99 -2.99
N GLY A 31 15.77 -6.59 -2.16
CA GLY A 31 17.18 -6.45 -2.57
C GLY A 31 17.65 -5.02 -2.91
N LEU A 32 16.74 -4.04 -3.01
CA LEU A 32 17.06 -2.61 -3.13
C LEU A 32 16.81 -1.88 -1.80
N TRP A 33 17.60 -0.84 -1.51
CA TRP A 33 17.35 0.04 -0.36
C TRP A 33 15.95 0.65 -0.46
N GLY A 34 15.00 0.22 0.38
CA GLY A 34 13.62 0.73 0.35
C GLY A 34 12.53 -0.09 1.03
N GLY A 35 12.77 -1.35 1.40
CA GLY A 35 11.80 -2.17 2.15
C GLY A 35 11.08 -3.22 1.30
N ARG A 36 10.42 -4.16 1.96
CA ARG A 36 9.88 -5.40 1.36
C ARG A 36 8.73 -5.06 0.40
N ALA A 37 8.58 -5.83 -0.68
CA ALA A 37 7.48 -5.70 -1.64
C ALA A 37 6.08 -5.60 -1.00
N ARG A 38 5.88 -6.24 0.17
CA ARG A 38 4.65 -6.16 0.97
C ARG A 38 4.31 -4.73 1.44
N ASP A 39 5.32 -3.92 1.78
CA ASP A 39 5.11 -2.52 2.18
C ASP A 39 4.75 -1.64 0.96
N ASN A 40 5.26 -1.98 -0.22
CA ASN A 40 4.92 -1.26 -1.46
C ASN A 40 3.47 -1.50 -1.85
N ARG A 41 3.01 -2.75 -1.76
CA ARG A 41 1.62 -3.08 -2.07
C ARG A 41 0.66 -2.40 -1.11
N GLN A 42 0.98 -2.43 0.18
CA GLN A 42 0.18 -1.76 1.19
C GLN A 42 0.14 -0.24 0.97
N PHE A 43 1.29 0.37 0.65
CA PHE A 43 1.37 1.80 0.29
C PHE A 43 0.50 2.14 -0.92
N ILE A 44 0.59 1.36 -1.99
CA ILE A 44 -0.20 1.60 -3.21
C ILE A 44 -1.70 1.44 -2.93
N ASN A 45 -2.11 0.42 -2.17
CA ASN A 45 -3.51 0.28 -1.75
C ASN A 45 -3.97 1.48 -0.90
N ALA A 46 -3.12 1.99 -0.01
CA ALA A 46 -3.42 3.17 0.79
C ALA A 46 -3.67 4.41 -0.09
N VAL A 47 -2.81 4.61 -1.10
CA VAL A 47 -2.96 5.70 -2.09
C VAL A 47 -4.25 5.53 -2.87
N PHE A 48 -4.55 4.34 -3.37
CA PHE A 48 -5.80 4.09 -4.11
C PHE A 48 -7.05 4.28 -3.25
N TRP A 49 -7.00 3.93 -1.97
CA TRP A 49 -8.08 4.20 -1.05
C TRP A 49 -8.37 5.71 -0.98
N ILE A 50 -7.34 6.53 -0.71
CA ILE A 50 -7.46 7.99 -0.64
C ILE A 50 -7.98 8.58 -1.97
N LEU A 51 -7.44 8.14 -3.11
CA LEU A 51 -7.85 8.64 -4.42
C LEU A 51 -9.30 8.27 -4.77
N ARG A 52 -9.79 7.11 -4.30
CA ARG A 52 -11.16 6.65 -4.56
C ARG A 52 -12.18 7.26 -3.61
N THR A 53 -11.82 7.51 -2.35
CA THR A 53 -12.73 8.06 -1.34
C THR A 53 -12.70 9.58 -1.28
N GLY A 54 -11.60 10.20 -1.71
CA GLY A 54 -11.36 11.63 -1.53
C GLY A 54 -11.14 12.03 -0.07
N SER A 55 -10.97 11.06 0.84
CA SER A 55 -10.81 11.32 2.26
C SER A 55 -9.47 11.97 2.58
N PRO A 56 -9.39 12.80 3.64
CA PRO A 56 -8.13 13.28 4.17
C PRO A 56 -7.19 12.12 4.55
N TRP A 57 -5.89 12.30 4.38
CA TRP A 57 -4.88 11.30 4.78
C TRP A 57 -4.99 10.86 6.23
N ARG A 58 -5.44 11.75 7.13
CA ARG A 58 -5.59 11.44 8.57
C ARG A 58 -6.66 10.39 8.85
N ASP A 59 -7.58 10.19 7.91
CA ASP A 59 -8.69 9.23 8.01
C ASP A 59 -8.35 7.90 7.34
N LEU A 60 -7.10 7.73 6.89
CA LEU A 60 -6.63 6.47 6.32
C LEU A 60 -6.84 5.32 7.33
N PRO A 61 -7.50 4.22 6.93
CA PRO A 61 -7.67 3.06 7.80
C PRO A 61 -6.34 2.51 8.31
N PRO A 62 -6.23 2.14 9.61
CA PRO A 62 -5.01 1.58 10.19
C PRO A 62 -4.52 0.30 9.49
N ASP A 63 -5.42 -0.41 8.80
CA ASP A 63 -5.11 -1.61 8.03
C ASP A 63 -4.12 -1.35 6.87
N TYR A 64 -4.07 -0.11 6.38
CA TYR A 64 -3.10 0.35 5.38
C TYR A 64 -1.78 0.88 5.96
N GLY A 65 -1.64 0.87 7.29
CA GLY A 65 -0.45 1.34 7.99
C GLY A 65 -0.56 2.79 8.50
N ASP A 66 0.57 3.34 8.96
CA ASP A 66 0.61 4.67 9.56
C ASP A 66 0.46 5.77 8.51
N TRP A 67 -0.65 6.52 8.59
CA TRP A 67 -0.96 7.60 7.67
C TRP A 67 0.15 8.64 7.54
N LYS A 68 0.92 8.92 8.62
CA LYS A 68 2.00 9.91 8.57
C LYS A 68 3.12 9.45 7.67
N ASN A 69 3.53 8.19 7.79
CA ASN A 69 4.58 7.59 6.98
C ASN A 69 4.12 7.40 5.53
N THR A 70 2.89 6.95 5.32
CA THR A 70 2.29 6.83 3.97
C THR A 70 2.22 8.18 3.26
N HIS A 71 1.67 9.20 3.92
CA HIS A 71 1.60 10.55 3.35
C HIS A 71 3.00 11.13 3.07
N ARG A 72 3.95 10.98 4.01
CA ARG A 72 5.33 11.41 3.80
C ARG A 72 5.98 10.71 2.61
N ARG A 73 5.70 9.41 2.40
CA ARG A 73 6.20 8.65 1.26
C ARG A 73 5.56 9.10 -0.06
N PHE A 74 4.29 9.49 -0.02
CA PHE A 74 3.57 9.99 -1.19
C PHE A 74 4.05 11.38 -1.65
N CYS A 75 4.41 12.27 -0.71
CA CYS A 75 4.89 13.62 -1.02
C CYS A 75 6.40 13.72 -1.33
N ARG A 76 7.11 12.59 -1.43
CA ARG A 76 8.53 12.56 -1.81
C ARG A 76 8.67 12.44 -3.31
#